data_AF-A0A4V1WME4-F1
#
_entry.id   AF-A0A4V1WME4-F1
#
_cell.length_a   1.000
_cell.length_b   1.000
_cell.length_c   1.000
_cell.angle_alpha   90.00
_cell.angle_beta   90.00
_cell.angle_gamma   90.00
#
_symmetry.space_group_name_H-M   'P 1'
#
loop_
_entity.id
_entity.type
_entity.pdbx_description
1 polymer ?
#
loop_
_entity_poly.entity_id
_entity_poly.type
_entity_poly.pdbx_seq_one_letter_code
_entity_poly.pdbx_strand_id
1 'polypeptide(L)'
;MPSLGFLNPWIYEQGYKGMNDIVEGGSRGCTGRSIYSGLPTRLVPYASWNATEGWDPVTGYGTPDFEQMLRLATAPQYGAKAIECFLAYPTLAEKEGSI
;
A
#
# COMPACT_ATOMS: atom_id res chain seq x y z
N MET A 1 -18.35 -1.47 10.10
CA MET A 1 -17.02 -0.95 10.50
C MET A 1 -17.07 0.58 10.45
N PRO A 2 -16.32 1.28 11.31
CA PRO A 2 -16.12 2.72 11.14
C PRO A 2 -15.47 3.02 9.78
N SER A 3 -15.64 4.24 9.29
CA SER A 3 -14.92 4.69 8.08
C SER A 3 -13.43 4.80 8.37
N LEU A 4 -12.60 4.53 7.34
CA LEU A 4 -11.13 4.53 7.48
C LEU A 4 -10.53 5.93 7.70
N GLY A 5 -11.21 6.99 7.25
CA GLY A 5 -10.73 8.36 7.43
C GLY A 5 -9.40 8.64 6.73
N PHE A 6 -8.45 9.22 7.46
CA PHE A 6 -7.10 9.51 6.95
C PHE A 6 -6.30 8.22 6.76
N LEU A 7 -6.22 7.75 5.50
CA LEU A 7 -5.76 6.42 5.16
C LEU A 7 -4.23 6.25 5.16
N ASN A 8 -3.47 7.34 5.03
CA ASN A 8 -2.01 7.26 4.83
C ASN A 8 -1.30 6.47 5.94
N PRO A 9 -1.48 6.76 7.24
CA PRO A 9 -0.75 6.02 8.29
C PRO A 9 -0.95 4.51 8.17
N TRP A 10 -2.19 4.07 7.90
CA TRP A 10 -2.50 2.65 7.73
C TRP A 10 -1.89 2.06 6.45
N ILE A 11 -1.92 2.76 5.30
CA ILE A 11 -1.26 2.29 4.06
C ILE A 11 0.23 2.08 4.30
N TYR A 12 0.90 3.08 4.86
CA TYR A 12 2.35 3.06 5.03
C TYR A 12 2.82 2.08 6.11
N GLU A 13 1.95 1.66 7.03
CA GLU A 13 2.26 0.67 8.06
C GLU A 13 1.90 -0.78 7.65
N GLN A 14 0.72 -0.99 7.04
CA GLN A 14 0.15 -2.32 6.84
C GLN A 14 -0.48 -2.49 5.46
N GLY A 15 -1.20 -1.47 4.97
CA GLY A 15 -1.98 -1.55 3.73
C GLY A 15 -1.15 -1.71 2.47
N TYR A 16 0.14 -1.36 2.47
CA TYR A 16 1.04 -1.53 1.32
C TYR A 16 1.12 -2.98 0.81
N LYS A 17 0.83 -3.97 1.67
CA LYS A 17 0.80 -5.40 1.30
C LYS A 17 -0.32 -5.74 0.32
N GLY A 18 -1.34 -4.90 0.21
CA GLY A 18 -2.43 -5.04 -0.76
C GLY A 18 -2.24 -4.18 -2.00
N MET A 19 -1.03 -3.73 -2.29
CA MET A 19 -0.72 -2.92 -3.47
C MET A 19 0.04 -3.76 -4.50
N ASN A 20 -0.21 -3.49 -5.78
CA ASN A 20 0.56 -4.00 -6.90
C ASN A 20 1.72 -3.05 -7.18
N ASP A 21 2.92 -3.46 -6.78
CA ASP A 21 4.15 -2.71 -6.95
C ASP A 21 4.53 -2.55 -8.43
N ILE A 22 4.91 -1.34 -8.83
CA ILE A 22 5.31 -1.00 -10.20
C ILE A 22 6.82 -0.79 -10.19
N VAL A 23 7.57 -1.75 -10.72
CA VAL A 23 9.05 -1.73 -10.69
C VAL A 23 9.69 -1.32 -12.02
N GLU A 24 8.88 -1.10 -13.06
CA GLU A 24 9.35 -0.76 -14.40
C GLU A 24 8.84 0.61 -14.84
N GLY A 25 9.77 1.44 -15.34
CA GLY A 25 9.48 2.77 -15.86
C GLY A 25 10.09 3.89 -15.04
N GLY A 26 9.55 5.10 -15.19
CA GLY A 26 10.05 6.28 -14.50
C GLY A 26 9.22 7.52 -14.81
N SER A 27 9.33 8.52 -13.94
CA SER A 27 8.69 9.81 -14.13
C SER A 27 9.48 10.67 -15.12
N ARG A 28 8.80 11.53 -15.86
CA ARG A 28 9.42 12.53 -16.74
C ARG A 28 8.96 13.92 -16.32
N GLY A 29 9.90 14.71 -15.82
CA GLY A 29 9.68 16.10 -15.42
C GLY A 29 9.89 17.08 -16.57
N CYS A 30 10.45 18.25 -16.26
CA CYS A 30 10.54 19.38 -17.19
C CYS A 30 11.54 19.14 -18.33
N THR A 31 11.02 18.76 -19.52
CA THR A 31 11.81 18.43 -20.72
C THR A 31 12.15 19.64 -21.62
N GLY A 32 11.80 20.86 -21.22
CA GLY A 32 11.96 22.06 -22.05
C GLY A 32 10.86 22.25 -23.11
N ARG A 33 9.84 21.39 -23.12
CA ARG A 33 8.57 21.62 -23.83
C ARG A 33 7.38 21.27 -22.96
N SER A 34 6.30 22.02 -23.13
CA SER A 34 5.01 21.72 -22.51
C SER A 34 4.41 20.46 -23.14
N ILE A 35 4.02 19.49 -22.32
CA ILE A 35 3.36 18.25 -22.79
C ILE A 35 1.94 18.51 -23.32
N TYR A 36 1.32 19.63 -22.95
CA TYR A 36 -0.04 19.99 -23.37
C TYR A 36 -0.04 20.93 -24.57
N SER A 37 0.81 21.97 -24.56
CA SER A 37 0.80 23.03 -25.59
C SER A 37 1.92 22.92 -26.62
N GLY A 38 2.93 22.07 -26.40
CA GLY A 38 4.09 21.92 -27.28
C GLY A 38 5.06 23.11 -27.31
N LEU A 39 4.73 24.23 -26.65
CA LEU A 39 5.56 25.42 -26.59
C LEU A 39 6.84 25.19 -25.78
N PRO A 40 7.94 25.93 -26.08
CA PRO A 40 9.17 25.87 -25.28
C PRO A 40 8.92 26.24 -23.82
N THR A 41 9.55 25.49 -22.91
CA THR A 41 9.55 25.74 -21.46
C THR A 41 10.98 25.66 -20.93
N ARG A 42 11.18 25.93 -19.64
CA ARG A 42 12.48 25.75 -19.00
C ARG A 42 12.80 24.26 -18.86
N LEU A 43 13.98 23.86 -19.34
CA LEU A 43 14.54 22.53 -19.11
C LEU A 43 15.10 22.46 -17.68
N VAL A 44 14.78 21.37 -16.96
CA VAL A 44 15.46 21.01 -15.72
C VAL A 44 16.14 19.65 -15.95
N PRO A 45 17.49 19.62 -16.04
CA PRO A 45 18.21 18.36 -16.26
C PRO A 45 17.89 17.35 -15.16
N TYR A 46 17.72 16.09 -15.55
CA TYR A 46 17.50 14.96 -14.64
C TYR A 46 16.28 15.08 -13.70
N ALA A 47 15.28 15.89 -14.07
CA ALA A 47 14.00 15.93 -13.36
C ALA A 47 13.19 14.65 -13.63
N SER A 48 13.64 13.53 -13.07
CA SER A 48 13.17 12.19 -13.36
C SER A 48 13.53 11.29 -12.19
N TRP A 49 12.68 10.31 -11.91
CA TRP A 49 12.95 9.22 -10.98
C TRP A 49 12.58 7.89 -11.63
N ASN A 50 13.28 6.82 -11.26
CA ASN A 50 12.97 5.47 -11.72
C ASN A 50 11.96 4.82 -10.78
N ALA A 51 11.09 3.99 -11.35
CA ALA A 51 10.26 3.08 -10.59
C ALA A 51 11.14 1.94 -10.04
N THR A 52 10.93 1.53 -8.79
CA THR A 52 11.81 0.57 -8.09
C THR A 52 11.00 -0.27 -7.13
N GLU A 53 11.51 -1.46 -6.78
CA GLU A 53 10.88 -2.34 -5.79
C GLU A 53 10.57 -1.63 -4.46
N GLY A 54 9.32 -1.78 -4.00
CA GLY A 54 8.82 -1.20 -2.77
C GLY A 54 8.17 0.17 -2.98
N TRP A 55 8.57 1.14 -2.16
CA TRP A 55 8.07 2.51 -2.31
C TRP A 55 8.98 3.29 -3.24
N ASP A 56 8.42 3.93 -4.24
CA ASP A 56 9.15 4.80 -5.15
C ASP A 56 8.47 6.18 -5.34
N PRO A 57 9.21 7.22 -5.75
CA PRO A 57 8.67 8.57 -5.94
C PRO A 57 7.93 8.77 -7.28
N VAL A 58 7.67 7.70 -8.03
CA VAL A 58 6.92 7.69 -9.29
C VAL A 58 5.48 7.20 -9.04
N THR A 59 5.32 6.12 -8.28
CA THR A 59 4.06 5.39 -8.08
C THR A 59 3.71 5.14 -6.60
N GLY A 60 4.60 5.47 -5.66
CA GLY A 60 4.41 5.13 -4.25
C GLY A 60 4.60 3.63 -4.05
N TYR A 61 3.64 2.96 -3.40
CA TYR A 61 3.60 1.49 -3.33
C TYR A 61 2.91 0.86 -4.56
N GLY A 62 2.65 1.64 -5.61
CA GLY A 62 1.98 1.18 -6.82
C GLY A 62 0.45 1.32 -6.78
N THR A 63 -0.26 0.35 -7.35
CA THR A 63 -1.72 0.45 -7.56
C THR A 63 -2.51 -0.42 -6.58
N PRO A 64 -3.63 0.05 -6.03
CA PRO A 64 -4.37 -0.71 -5.02
C PRO A 64 -5.03 -1.96 -5.62
N ASP A 65 -4.77 -3.13 -5.02
CA ASP A 65 -5.58 -4.32 -5.23
C ASP A 65 -6.75 -4.30 -4.24
N PHE A 66 -7.96 -4.05 -4.76
CA PHE A 66 -9.13 -3.87 -3.92
C PHE A 66 -9.43 -5.10 -3.05
N GLU A 67 -9.28 -6.32 -3.57
CA GLU A 67 -9.61 -7.53 -2.81
C GLU A 67 -8.63 -7.72 -1.65
N GLN A 68 -7.34 -7.56 -1.92
CA GLN A 68 -6.32 -7.67 -0.89
C GLN A 68 -6.43 -6.56 0.16
N MET A 69 -6.65 -5.31 -0.27
CA MET A 69 -6.85 -4.19 0.65
C MET A 69 -8.09 -4.35 1.51
N LEU A 70 -9.20 -4.86 0.95
CA LEU A 70 -10.41 -5.12 1.72
C LEU A 70 -10.14 -6.16 2.80
N ARG A 71 -9.49 -7.28 2.45
CA ARG A 71 -9.10 -8.32 3.41
C ARG A 71 -8.23 -7.76 4.53
N LEU A 72 -7.23 -6.93 4.21
CA LEU A 72 -6.35 -6.31 5.20
C LEU A 72 -7.11 -5.31 6.10
N ALA A 73 -8.04 -4.54 5.55
CA ALA A 73 -8.81 -3.54 6.30
C ALA A 73 -9.89 -4.16 7.20
N THR A 74 -10.39 -5.35 6.85
CA THR A 74 -11.41 -6.07 7.63
C THR A 74 -10.85 -7.23 8.43
N ALA A 75 -9.56 -7.56 8.26
CA ALA A 75 -8.90 -8.60 9.02
C ALA A 75 -9.06 -8.28 10.51
N PRO A 76 -9.58 -9.21 11.34
CA PRO A 76 -9.64 -8.95 12.75
C PRO A 76 -8.21 -8.81 13.26
N GLN A 77 -7.92 -7.75 14.01
CA GLN A 77 -6.63 -7.56 14.67
C GLN A 77 -6.45 -8.62 15.78
N TYR A 78 -6.23 -9.87 15.40
CA TYR A 78 -5.94 -10.98 16.31
C TYR A 78 -4.56 -10.85 16.97
N GLY A 79 -3.72 -9.91 16.53
CA GLY A 79 -2.30 -9.81 16.91
C GLY A 79 -1.98 -9.37 18.35
N ALA A 80 -2.94 -8.84 19.12
CA ALA A 80 -2.69 -8.43 20.51
C ALA A 80 -3.69 -9.02 21.51
N LYS A 81 -4.94 -9.23 21.10
CA LYS A 81 -6.02 -9.71 21.96
C LYS A 81 -6.22 -11.23 21.91
N ALA A 82 -5.77 -11.92 20.84
CA ALA A 82 -5.94 -13.36 20.73
C ALA A 82 -5.02 -14.14 21.68
N ILE A 83 -3.82 -13.63 21.97
CA ILE A 83 -2.92 -14.21 22.98
C ILE A 83 -3.58 -14.11 24.37
N GLU A 84 -4.23 -12.98 24.67
CA GLU A 84 -4.97 -12.78 25.92
C GLU A 84 -6.14 -13.78 26.06
N CYS A 85 -6.91 -14.01 24.99
CA CYS A 85 -7.97 -15.03 24.98
C CYS A 85 -7.43 -16.48 25.06
N PHE A 86 -6.31 -16.79 24.38
CA PHE A 86 -5.72 -18.12 24.40
C PHE A 86 -5.16 -18.49 25.78
N LEU A 87 -4.62 -17.50 26.50
CA LEU A 87 -4.17 -17.65 27.89
C LEU A 87 -5.32 -17.64 28.91
N ALA A 88 -6.44 -16.95 28.61
CA ALA A 88 -7.60 -16.90 29.49
C ALA A 88 -8.54 -18.13 29.38
N TYR A 89 -8.57 -18.80 28.21
CA TYR A 89 -9.47 -19.93 27.95
C TYR A 89 -8.79 -21.03 27.12
N PRO A 90 -7.86 -21.81 27.72
CA PRO A 90 -7.12 -22.86 27.00
C PRO A 90 -7.98 -24.02 26.46
N THR A 91 -9.23 -24.16 26.91
CA THR A 91 -10.12 -25.28 26.57
C THR A 91 -10.92 -25.10 25.27
N LEU A 92 -10.86 -23.93 24.63
CA LEU A 92 -11.57 -23.67 23.38
C LEU A 92 -10.78 -24.08 22.12
N ALA A 93 -9.50 -24.40 22.24
CA ALA A 93 -8.65 -24.81 21.12
C ALA A 93 -8.94 -26.23 20.59
N GLU A 94 -9.60 -27.09 21.38
CA GLU A 94 -9.82 -28.50 21.00
C GLU A 94 -11.07 -28.72 20.12
N LYS A 95 -11.91 -27.70 19.88
CA LYS A 95 -13.17 -27.87 19.12
C LYS A 95 -13.14 -27.43 17.66
N GLU A 96 -12.05 -26.85 17.17
CA GLU A 96 -11.91 -26.47 15.74
C GLU A 96 -10.95 -27.36 14.96
N GLY A 97 -10.68 -28.57 15.45
CA GLY A 97 -9.83 -29.57 14.79
C GLY A 97 -10.59 -30.77 14.21
N SER A 98 -11.85 -30.61 13.78
CA SER A 98 -12.63 -31.69 13.17
C SER A 98 -13.33 -31.24 11.89
N ILE A 99 -12.52 -31.04 10.84
CA ILE A 99 -12.80 -31.53 9.48
C ILE A 99 -11.48 -32.08 8.94
#